data_AF-B1GWP9-F1
#
_entry.id   AF-B1GWP9-F1
#
_cell.length_a   1.000
_cell.length_b   1.000
_cell.length_c   1.000
_cell.angle_alpha   90.00
_cell.angle_beta   90.00
_cell.angle_gamma   90.00
#
_symmetry.space_group_name_H-M   'P 1'
#
loop_
_entity.id
_entity.type
_entity.pdbx_description
1 polymer ?
#
loop_
_entity_poly.entity_id
_entity_poly.type
_entity_poly.pdbx_seq_one_letter_code
_entity_poly.pdbx_strand_id
1 'polypeptide(L)' 'IFLSSGVTLTAAHHFLMTGKKMKCNNLPISTVILGAFFTIFQYIENKEASFTIADSIYGSTFFMAAGFHGI' A
#
# COMPACT_ATOMS: atom_id res chain seq x y z
N ILE A 1 1.43 -6.81 -2.56
CA ILE A 1 1.81 -6.00 -1.38
C ILE A 1 0.62 -5.82 -0.44
N PHE A 2 -0.54 -5.32 -0.92
CA PHE A 2 -1.77 -5.18 -0.13
C PHE A 2 -2.28 -6.45 0.56
N LEU A 3 -2.34 -7.59 -0.15
CA LEU A 3 -2.80 -8.83 0.49
C LEU A 3 -1.90 -9.24 1.67
N SER A 4 -0.59 -9.10 1.49
CA SER A 4 0.39 -9.40 2.53
C SER A 4 0.27 -8.44 3.72
N SER A 5 0.10 -7.13 3.47
CA SER A 5 -0.09 -6.14 4.55
C SER A 5 -1.38 -6.37 5.34
N GLY A 6 -2.46 -6.81 4.68
CA GLY A 6 -3.70 -7.21 5.34
C GLY A 6 -3.52 -8.45 6.24
N VAL A 7 -2.75 -9.44 5.77
CA VAL A 7 -2.41 -10.64 6.56
C VAL A 7 -1.55 -10.27 7.76
N THR A 8 -0.52 -9.44 7.60
CA THR A 8 0.36 -9.04 8.72
C THR A 8 -0.40 -8.26 9.80
N LEU A 9 -1.32 -7.39 9.40
CA LEU A 9 -2.17 -6.64 10.34
C LEU A 9 -3.15 -7.56 11.08
N THR A 10 -3.80 -8.48 10.37
CA THR A 10 -4.72 -9.47 10.97
C THR A 10 -3.98 -10.38 11.96
N ALA A 11 -2.76 -10.82 11.61
CA ALA A 11 -1.90 -11.60 12.48
C ALA A 11 -1.46 -10.78 13.71
N ALA A 12 -1.12 -9.49 13.55
CA ALA A 12 -0.79 -8.60 14.66
C ALA A 12 -1.95 -8.50 15.65
N HIS A 13 -3.18 -8.34 15.15
CA HIS A 13 -4.39 -8.32 15.96
C HIS A 13 -4.61 -9.64 16.71
N HIS A 14 -4.41 -10.78 16.06
CA HIS A 14 -4.48 -12.08 16.74
C HIS A 14 -3.43 -12.22 17.86
N PHE A 15 -2.22 -11.70 17.66
CA PHE A 15 -1.17 -11.72 18.69
C PHE A 15 -1.41 -10.73 19.84
N LEU A 16 -2.13 -9.64 19.59
CA LEU A 16 -2.62 -8.74 20.63
C LEU A 16 -3.60 -9.50 21.56
N MET A 17 -4.58 -10.20 20.99
CA MET A 17 -5.59 -10.96 21.75
C MET A 17 -4.99 -12.14 22.54
N THR A 18 -3.91 -12.74 22.04
CA THR A 18 -3.23 -13.87 22.69
C THR A 18 -2.09 -13.44 23.62
N GLY A 19 -1.91 -12.14 23.87
CA GLY A 19 -0.92 -11.59 24.80
C GLY A 19 0.54 -11.68 24.33
N LYS A 20 0.79 -12.02 23.06
CA LYS A 20 2.15 -12.17 22.48
C LYS A 20 2.71 -10.81 22.03
N LYS A 21 3.20 -10.01 22.99
CA LYS A 21 3.67 -8.63 22.80
C LYS A 21 4.73 -8.44 21.70
N MET A 22 5.72 -9.33 21.61
CA MET A 22 6.80 -9.21 20.61
C MET A 22 6.26 -9.26 19.16
N LYS A 23 5.41 -10.24 18.85
CA LYS A 23 4.83 -10.36 17.50
C LYS A 23 3.81 -9.26 17.23
N CYS A 24 3.04 -8.87 18.26
CA CYS A 24 2.10 -7.76 18.20
C CYS A 24 2.79 -6.44 17.82
N ASN A 25 4.02 -6.18 18.29
CA ASN A 25 4.74 -4.96 17.98
C ASN A 25 5.48 -5.02 16.63
N ASN A 26 6.03 -6.19 16.27
CA ASN A 26 6.86 -6.32 15.07
C ASN A 26 6.05 -6.43 13.76
N LEU A 27 4.86 -7.04 13.78
CA LEU A 27 4.05 -7.23 12.57
C LEU A 27 3.45 -5.93 11.99
N PRO A 28 2.99 -4.96 12.80
CA PRO A 28 2.62 -3.64 12.30
C PRO A 28 3.78 -2.91 11.61
N ILE A 29 5.01 -3.05 12.12
CA ILE A 29 6.21 -2.48 11.46
C ILE A 29 6.38 -3.07 10.07
N SER A 30 6.25 -4.40 9.93
CA SER A 30 6.28 -5.05 8.61
C SER A 30 5.14 -4.58 7.70
N THR A 31 3.97 -4.27 8.26
CA THR A 31 2.81 -3.73 7.51
C THR A 31 3.13 -2.35 6.94
N VAL A 32 3.74 -1.46 7.73
CA VAL A 32 4.17 -0.12 7.30
C VAL A 32 5.25 -0.21 6.22
N ILE A 33 6.23 -1.10 6.39
CA ILE A 33 7.29 -1.33 5.38
C ILE A 33 6.69 -1.78 4.04
N LEU A 34 5.73 -2.72 4.07
CA LEU A 34 5.00 -3.15 2.89
C LEU A 34 4.26 -1.96 2.23
N GLY A 35 3.60 -1.12 3.03
CA GLY A 35 2.96 0.11 2.52
C GLY A 35 3.94 1.05 1.82
N ALA A 36 5.11 1.30 2.41
CA ALA A 36 6.14 2.14 1.80
C ALA A 36 6.66 1.56 0.47
N PHE A 37 6.88 0.24 0.40
CA PHE A 37 7.23 -0.42 -0.87
C PHE A 37 6.16 -0.26 -1.93
N PHE A 38 4.88 -0.37 -1.56
CA PHE A 38 3.78 -0.12 -2.49
C PHE A 38 3.82 1.30 -3.05
N THR A 39 3.98 2.32 -2.21
CA THR A 39 4.05 3.73 -2.65
C THR A 39 5.23 3.98 -3.58
N ILE A 40 6.40 3.40 -3.31
CA ILE A 40 7.57 3.51 -4.20
C ILE A 40 7.27 2.90 -5.57
N PHE A 41 6.69 1.70 -5.61
CA PHE A 41 6.34 1.07 -6.89
C PHE A 41 5.27 1.85 -7.64
N GLN A 42 4.25 2.39 -6.95
CA GLN A 42 3.22 3.22 -7.58
C GLN A 42 3.82 4.51 -8.17
N TYR A 43 4.80 5.12 -7.51
CA TYR A 43 5.52 6.27 -8.05
C TYR A 43 6.32 5.92 -9.31
N ILE A 44 7.04 4.79 -9.31
CA ILE A 44 7.80 4.33 -10.47
C ILE A 44 6.86 4.04 -11.65
N GLU A 45 5.76 3.33 -11.41
CA GLU A 45 4.74 3.05 -12.44
C GLU A 45 4.21 4.34 -13.07
N ASN A 46 3.82 5.31 -12.24
CA ASN A 46 3.30 6.59 -12.71
C ASN A 46 4.34 7.42 -13.48
N LYS A 47 5.62 7.28 -13.15
CA LYS A 47 6.72 7.98 -13.84
C LYS A 47 7.05 7.35 -15.20
N GLU A 48 6.97 6.02 -15.30
CA GLU A 48 7.26 5.27 -16.53
C GLU A 48 6.03 5.10 -17.44
N ALA A 49 4.86 5.60 -17.03
CA ALA A 49 3.66 5.59 -17.85
C ALA A 49 3.87 6.37 -19.16
N SER A 50 3.41 5.79 -20.28
CA SER A 50 3.49 6.40 -21.62
C SER A 50 2.46 7.51 -21.86
N PHE A 51 1.67 7.85 -20.84
CA PHE A 51 0.62 8.86 -20.86
C PHE A 51 0.63 9.62 -19.53
N THR A 52 0.02 10.80 -19.54
CA THR A 52 -0.02 11.75 -18.44
C THR A 52 -1.45 12.04 -18.01
N ILE A 53 -1.61 12.76 -16.90
CA ILE A 53 -2.92 13.23 -16.43
C ILE A 53 -3.63 14.16 -17.43
N ALA A 54 -2.87 14.83 -18.31
CA ALA A 54 -3.41 15.72 -19.32
C ALA A 54 -3.92 14.96 -20.57
N ASP A 55 -3.67 13.65 -20.68
CA ASP A 55 -4.02 12.87 -21.87
C ASP A 55 -5.44 12.32 -21.82
N SER A 56 -6.32 12.88 -22.67
CA SER A 56 -7.66 12.37 -22.94
C SER A 56 -8.51 12.09 -21.67
N ILE A 57 -9.63 11.39 -21.85
CA ILE A 57 -10.47 10.94 -20.73
C ILE A 57 -9.79 9.78 -19.97
N TYR A 58 -9.00 8.96 -20.66
CA TYR A 58 -8.36 7.80 -20.04
C TYR A 58 -7.27 8.21 -19.03
N GLY A 59 -6.32 9.07 -19.41
CA GLY A 59 -5.23 9.49 -18.53
C GLY A 59 -5.74 10.26 -17.32
N SER A 60 -6.67 11.20 -17.55
CA SER A 60 -7.29 11.97 -16.47
C SER A 60 -8.04 11.10 -15.45
N THR A 61 -8.84 10.13 -15.90
CA THR A 61 -9.57 9.21 -15.00
C THR A 61 -8.64 8.24 -14.29
N PHE A 62 -7.63 7.70 -14.98
CA PHE A 62 -6.65 6.78 -14.40
C PHE A 62 -5.87 7.44 -13.26
N PHE A 63 -5.22 8.57 -13.51
CA PHE A 63 -4.39 9.24 -12.50
C PHE A 63 -5.22 9.80 -11.34
N MET A 64 -6.46 10.25 -11.60
CA MET A 64 -7.35 10.69 -10.52
C MET A 64 -7.75 9.54 -9.60
N ALA A 65 -8.17 8.40 -10.14
CA ALA A 65 -8.55 7.24 -9.33
C ALA A 65 -7.36 6.60 -8.60
N ALA A 66 -6.25 6.36 -9.31
CA ALA A 66 -5.05 5.75 -8.75
C ALA A 66 -4.36 6.69 -7.74
N GLY A 67 -4.30 7.98 -8.04
CA GLY A 67 -3.75 9.00 -7.14
C GLY A 67 -4.58 9.14 -5.86
N PHE A 68 -5.91 9.18 -5.97
CA PHE A 68 -6.79 9.23 -4.81
C PHE A 68 -6.65 7.99 -3.91
N HIS A 69 -6.54 6.80 -4.49
CA HIS A 69 -6.28 5.58 -3.74
C HIS A 69 -4.92 5.56 -3.01
N GLY A 70 -3.94 6.33 -3.51
CA GLY A 70 -2.59 6.41 -2.95
C GLY A 70 -2.40 7.43 -1.82
N ILE A 71 -3.41 8.26 -1.53
CA ILE A 71 -3.42 9.29 -0.45
C ILE A 71 -4.12 8.70 0.77
#